data_AF-A0A3A4WAH3-F1
#
_entry.id   AF-A0A3A4WAH3-F1
#
_cell.length_a   1.000
_cell.length_b   1.000
_cell.length_c   1.000
_cell.angle_alpha   90.00
_cell.angle_beta   90.00
_cell.angle_gamma   90.00
#
_symmetry.space_group_name_H-M   'P 1'
#
loop_
_entity.id
_entity.type
_entity.pdbx_description
1 polymer ?
#
loop_
_entity_poly.entity_id
_entity_poly.type
_entity_poly.pdbx_seq_one_letter_code
_entity_poly.pdbx_strand_id
1 'polypeptide(L)' 'MSETKKNIDEFFNNGSEIDEALQKAVKEALLQHKKAGNPVVSWKDGQIVWIQPDDIIVEDKT' A
#
# COMPACT_ATOMS: atom_id res chain seq x y z
N MET A 1 -10.38 20.20 23.59
CA MET A 1 -8.98 19.77 23.83
C MET A 1 -8.26 19.99 22.52
N SER A 2 -7.22 20.83 22.49
CA SER A 2 -6.50 21.11 21.24
C SER A 2 -5.71 19.86 20.88
N GLU A 3 -6.01 19.24 19.73
CA GLU A 3 -5.16 18.21 19.16
C GLU A 3 -3.76 18.83 18.97
N THR A 4 -2.79 18.39 19.77
CA THR A 4 -1.39 18.71 19.50
C THR A 4 -1.06 18.00 18.20
N LYS A 5 -0.97 18.77 17.12
CA LYS A 5 -0.61 18.28 15.80
C LYS A 5 0.76 17.60 15.91
N LYS A 6 0.80 16.27 15.83
CA LYS A 6 2.06 15.52 15.82
C LYS A 6 2.93 16.00 14.65
N ASN A 7 4.24 16.13 14.88
CA ASN A 7 5.17 16.48 13.81
C ASN A 7 5.55 15.23 13.00
N ILE A 8 6.18 15.42 11.84
CA ILE A 8 6.55 14.30 10.96
C ILE A 8 7.54 13.35 11.63
N ASP A 9 8.43 13.88 12.48
CA ASP A 9 9.44 13.10 13.22
C ASP A 9 8.78 12.14 14.23
N GLU A 10 7.70 12.54 14.89
CA GLU A 10 6.93 11.71 15.82
C GLU A 10 6.24 10.54 15.10
N PHE A 11 5.73 10.77 13.88
CA PHE A 11 5.15 9.71 13.06
C PHE A 11 6.20 8.70 12.61
N PHE A 12 7.40 9.15 12.23
CA PHE A 12 8.50 8.25 11.88
C PHE A 12 9.06 7.49 13.09
N ASN A 13 9.12 8.12 14.26
CA ASN A 13 9.60 7.46 15.49
C ASN A 13 8.65 6.37 16.00
N ASN A 14 7.34 6.56 15.86
CA ASN A 14 6.35 5.54 16.21
C ASN A 14 6.19 4.47 15.11
N GLY A 15 6.38 4.85 13.84
CA GLY A 15 6.37 3.97 12.67
C GLY A 15 4.99 3.45 12.25
N SER A 16 4.10 3.17 13.21
CA SER A 16 2.83 2.48 12.96
C SER A 16 1.86 3.27 12.09
N GLU A 17 1.75 4.58 12.29
CA GLU A 17 0.78 5.41 11.57
C GLU A 17 1.14 5.60 10.10
N ILE A 18 2.44 5.71 9.79
CA ILE A 18 2.93 5.81 8.41
C ILE A 18 2.77 4.46 7.71
N ASP A 19 3.11 3.37 8.41
CA ASP A 19 2.97 2.01 7.87
C ASP A 19 1.50 1.68 7.55
N GLU A 20 0.57 2.02 8.45
CA GLU A 20 -0.87 1.85 8.22
C GLU A 20 -1.38 2.67 7.02
N ALA A 21 -0.97 3.94 6.92
CA ALA A 21 -1.33 4.80 5.80
C ALA A 21 -0.78 4.26 4.47
N LEU A 22 0.46 3.79 4.47
CA LEU A 22 1.10 3.19 3.30
C LEU A 22 0.40 1.89 2.89
N GLN A 23 0.13 1.00 3.85
CA GLN A 23 -0.59 -0.25 3.58
C GLN A 23 -1.97 0.01 2.97
N LYS A 24 -2.70 0.99 3.48
CA LYS A 24 -4.00 1.38 2.93
C LYS A 24 -3.88 1.90 1.50
N ALA A 25 -2.94 2.81 1.25
CA ALA A 25 -2.72 3.38 -0.08
C ALA A 25 -2.30 2.30 -1.10
N VAL A 26 -1.42 1.38 -0.71
CA VAL A 26 -0.98 0.26 -1.56
C VAL A 26 -2.15 -0.67 -1.89
N LYS A 27 -2.99 -1.03 -0.90
CA LYS A 27 -4.20 -1.85 -1.16
C LYS A 27 -5.14 -1.19 -2.17
N GLU A 28 -5.37 0.12 -2.04
CA GLU A 28 -6.23 0.87 -2.95
C GLU A 28 -5.65 0.93 -4.37
N ALA A 29 -4.34 1.17 -4.50
CA ALA A 29 -3.66 1.15 -5.80
C ALA A 29 -3.72 -0.23 -6.47
N LEU A 30 -3.42 -1.30 -5.73
CA LEU A 30 -3.48 -2.67 -6.25
C LEU A 30 -4.89 -3.03 -6.74
N LEU A 31 -5.95 -2.61 -6.02
CA LEU A 31 -7.33 -2.79 -6.45
C LEU A 31 -7.64 -2.04 -7.76
N GLN A 32 -7.15 -0.81 -7.90
CA GLN A 32 -7.31 -0.03 -9.13
C GLN A 32 -6.61 -0.70 -10.32
N HIS A 33 -5.39 -1.18 -10.13
CA HIS A 33 -4.64 -1.91 -11.14
C HIS A 33 -5.35 -3.19 -11.57
N LYS A 34 -5.84 -3.98 -10.61
CA LYS A 34 -6.65 -5.18 -10.87
C LYS A 34 -7.89 -4.87 -11.72
N LYS A 35 -8.68 -3.88 -11.31
CA LYS A 35 -9.92 -3.48 -12.03
C LYS A 35 -9.64 -2.91 -13.43
N ALA A 36 -8.50 -2.26 -13.63
CA ALA A 36 -8.10 -1.70 -14.91
C ALA A 36 -7.43 -2.72 -15.84
N GLY A 37 -7.16 -3.95 -15.38
CA GLY A 37 -6.40 -4.94 -16.15
C GLY A 37 -4.91 -4.60 -16.29
N ASN A 38 -4.37 -3.78 -15.38
CA ASN A 38 -2.98 -3.35 -15.40
C ASN A 38 -2.11 -4.26 -14.51
N PRO A 39 -1.05 -4.89 -15.03
CA PRO A 39 -0.12 -5.64 -14.20
C PRO A 39 0.68 -4.70 -13.29
N VAL A 40 1.29 -5.26 -12.25
CA VAL A 40 2.22 -4.56 -11.35
C VAL A 40 3.56 -5.29 -11.28
N VAL A 41 4.63 -4.55 -11.03
CA VAL A 41 5.97 -5.10 -10.84
C VAL A 41 6.26 -5.21 -9.35
N SER A 42 6.79 -6.35 -8.94
CA SER A 42 7.36 -6.56 -7.62
C SER A 42 8.81 -7.02 -7.74
N TRP A 43 9.62 -6.72 -6.72
CA TRP A 43 10.94 -7.30 -6.56
C TRP A 43 10.84 -8.49 -5.61
N LYS A 44 11.22 -9.69 -6.06
CA LYS A 44 11.18 -10.89 -5.25
C LYS A 44 12.42 -11.73 -5.52
N ASP A 45 13.13 -12.11 -4.46
CA ASP A 45 14.30 -13.00 -4.52
C ASP A 45 15.36 -12.55 -5.54
N GLY A 46 15.65 -11.23 -5.56
CA GLY A 46 16.65 -10.64 -6.44
C GLY A 46 16.19 -10.46 -7.90
N GLN A 47 14.91 -10.67 -8.19
CA GLN A 47 14.37 -10.64 -9.55
C GLN A 47 13.14 -9.75 -9.66
N ILE A 48 12.95 -9.23 -10.87
CA ILE A 48 11.75 -8.50 -11.27
C ILE A 48 10.66 -9.53 -11.57
N VAL A 49 9.54 -9.44 -10.86
CA VAL A 49 8.37 -10.30 -11.05
C VAL A 49 7.18 -9.44 -11.48
N TRP A 50 6.61 -9.76 -12.63
CA TRP A 50 5.35 -9.19 -13.08
C TRP A 50 4.19 -9.97 -12.49
N ILE A 51 3.32 -9.29 -11.75
CA ILE A 51 2.08 -9.82 -11.19
C ILE A 51 0.96 -9.41 -12.12
N GLN A 52 0.30 -10.40 -12.73
CA GLN A 52 -0.83 -10.15 -13.63
C GLN A 52 -2.06 -9.68 -12.84
N PRO A 53 -2.99 -8.93 -13.46
CA PRO A 53 -4.17 -8.40 -12.77
C PRO A 53 -4.95 -9.46 -11.98
N ASP A 54 -5.12 -10.65 -12.54
CA ASP A 54 -5.87 -11.75 -11.93
C ASP A 54 -5.16 -12.33 -10.69
N ASP A 55 -3.83 -12.24 -10.64
CA ASP A 55 -2.99 -12.72 -9.55
C ASP A 55 -2.83 -11.69 -8.41
N ILE A 56 -3.35 -10.46 -8.58
CA ILE A 56 -3.32 -9.45 -7.52
C ILE A 56 -4.31 -9.87 -6.42
N ILE A 57 -3.75 -10.25 -5.26
CA ILE A 57 -4.53 -10.61 -4.06
C ILE A 57 -4.83 -9.35 -3.24
N VAL A 58 -6.05 -8.84 -3.39
CA VAL A 58 -6.61 -7.78 -2.57
C VAL A 58 -8.04 -8.17 -2.20
N GLU A 59 -8.43 -7.86 -0.97
CA GLU A 59 -9.84 -8.00 -0.56
C GLU A 59 -10.68 -6.99 -1.35
N ASP A 60 -11.69 -7.48 -2.06
CA ASP A 60 -12.70 -6.59 -2.62
C ASP A 60 -13.44 -5.95 -1.45
N LYS A 61 -13.36 -4.62 -1.33
CA LYS A 61 -14.30 -3.89 -0.48
C LYS A 61 -15.70 -4.07 -1.07
N THR A 62 -16.47 -5.02 -0.55
CA THR A 62 -17.94 -5.07 -0.65
C THR A 62 -18.55 -3.88 0.07
#